data_AF-A0A9X9QY38-F1
#
_entry.id   AF-A0A9X9QY38-F1
#
_cell.length_a   1.000
_cell.length_b   1.000
_cell.length_c   1.000
_cell.angle_alpha   90.00
_cell.angle_beta   90.00
_cell.angle_gamma   90.00
#
_symmetry.space_group_name_H-M   'P 1'
#
loop_
_entity.id
_entity.type
_entity.pdbx_description
1 polymer ?
#
loop_
_entity_poly.entity_id
_entity_poly.type
_entity_poly.pdbx_seq_one_letter_code
_entity_poly.pdbx_strand_id
1 'polypeptide(L)'
;MKDGKDGKDGKDADGTFGLVDETGTTDGSISKQLNNTIQIKGDAGTKVQVFDKATGKTSEKEVQNIFVKKDGDALKVSLNPDLTVNSVTTNELKAGPVTINQGGIDAGNTTIKNVAPGKNGTDAVNVDQLNQKFGDVNSNVNKVDNNARAGVAQALATAGLPQAYLPGKSMLAIGGGHYRGETGYAVGFSSISDGGNWIIKGTASGNSRGHFGATAAVGYQW
;
A
#
# COMPACT_ATOMS: atom_id res chain seq x y z
N MET A 1 57.15 45.61 59.72
CA MET A 1 56.80 44.95 58.45
C MET A 1 57.04 43.46 58.65
N LYS A 2 56.03 42.61 58.44
CA LYS A 2 56.22 41.16 58.42
C LYS A 2 56.61 40.81 57.00
N ASP A 3 57.87 40.45 56.80
CA ASP A 3 58.33 39.95 55.51
C ASP A 3 57.61 38.63 55.23
N GLY A 4 56.68 38.67 54.29
CA GLY A 4 56.05 37.47 53.74
C GLY A 4 57.14 36.66 53.07
N LYS A 5 57.26 35.38 53.43
CA LYS A 5 58.17 34.46 52.72
C LYS A 5 57.70 34.37 51.27
N ASP A 6 58.62 34.63 50.34
CA ASP A 6 58.40 34.41 48.93
C ASP A 6 57.90 32.98 48.72
N GLY A 7 56.80 32.84 47.97
CA GLY A 7 56.30 31.54 47.55
C GLY A 7 57.42 30.83 46.80
N LYS A 8 57.72 29.58 47.20
CA LYS A 8 58.76 28.75 46.58
C LYS A 8 58.68 28.91 45.05
N ASP A 9 59.73 29.45 44.48
CA ASP A 9 60.01 29.49 43.06
C ASP A 9 59.72 28.10 42.51
N GLY A 10 58.71 27.98 41.65
CA GLY A 10 58.10 26.72 41.17
C GLY A 10 59.03 25.83 40.33
N LYS A 11 60.32 25.78 40.65
CA LYS A 11 61.34 24.88 40.09
C LYS A 11 60.99 23.40 40.24
N ASP A 12 60.13 23.06 41.20
CA ASP A 12 59.60 21.70 41.41
C ASP A 12 58.12 21.57 40.98
N ALA A 13 57.54 22.60 40.34
CA ALA A 13 56.18 22.51 39.83
C ALA A 13 56.21 21.77 38.48
N ASP A 14 55.90 20.48 38.53
CA ASP A 14 55.68 19.61 37.37
C ASP A 14 54.30 19.88 36.75
N GLY A 15 54.04 21.16 36.44
CA GLY A 15 52.75 21.63 35.96
C GLY A 15 52.21 20.73 34.85
N THR A 16 50.95 20.31 35.00
CA THR A 16 50.27 19.46 34.04
C THR A 16 49.10 20.20 33.39
N PHE A 17 48.80 19.81 32.16
CA PHE A 17 47.61 20.23 31.41
C PHE A 17 46.86 18.98 30.94
N GLY A 18 45.53 19.05 30.87
CA GLY A 18 44.72 17.88 30.55
C GLY A 18 43.29 18.17 30.12
N LEU A 19 42.59 17.07 29.80
CA LEU A 19 41.16 17.02 29.54
C LEU A 19 40.51 16.20 30.65
N VAL A 20 39.40 16.69 31.19
CA VAL A 20 38.48 15.94 32.05
C VAL A 20 37.22 15.62 31.26
N ASP A 21 36.47 14.61 31.69
CA ASP A 21 35.16 14.34 31.10
C ASP A 21 34.14 15.42 31.51
N GLU A 22 32.91 15.28 31.03
CA GLU A 22 31.81 16.21 31.30
C GLU A 22 31.38 16.25 32.78
N THR A 23 31.78 15.26 33.58
CA THR A 23 31.48 15.22 35.02
C THR A 23 32.43 16.10 35.83
N GLY A 24 33.54 16.54 35.23
CA GLY A 24 34.54 17.40 35.86
C GLY A 24 35.36 16.70 36.94
N THR A 25 35.25 15.38 37.07
CA THR A 25 36.04 14.59 38.02
C THR A 25 37.42 14.29 37.44
N THR A 26 38.42 14.13 38.31
CA THR A 26 39.79 13.76 37.88
C THR A 26 39.93 12.27 37.60
N ASP A 27 38.92 11.47 37.96
CA ASP A 27 38.89 10.04 37.73
C ASP A 27 38.62 9.78 36.25
N GLY A 28 39.60 9.25 35.52
CA GLY A 28 39.54 9.15 34.05
C GLY A 28 40.10 10.36 33.28
N SER A 29 40.77 11.31 33.95
CA SER A 29 41.40 12.46 33.28
C SER A 29 42.57 12.07 32.36
N ILE A 30 42.69 12.78 31.23
CA ILE A 30 43.86 12.70 30.34
C ILE A 30 44.77 13.88 30.67
N SER A 31 45.86 13.65 31.38
CA SER A 31 46.84 14.69 31.74
C SER A 31 48.22 14.44 31.15
N LYS A 32 48.92 15.51 30.79
CA LYS A 32 50.31 15.53 30.32
C LYS A 32 51.08 16.66 31.01
N GLN A 33 52.38 16.46 31.17
CA GLN A 33 53.29 17.54 31.59
C GLN A 33 53.25 18.70 30.60
N LEU A 34 53.41 19.94 31.07
CA LEU A 34 53.50 21.13 30.21
C LEU A 34 54.54 20.94 29.09
N ASN A 35 54.33 21.61 27.95
CA ASN A 35 55.12 21.47 26.70
C ASN A 35 55.00 20.11 25.98
N ASN A 36 54.04 19.25 26.35
CA ASN A 36 53.66 18.07 25.59
C ASN A 36 52.34 18.27 24.83
N THR A 37 51.99 17.33 23.94
CA THR A 37 50.73 17.33 23.19
C THR A 37 49.79 16.21 23.65
N ILE A 38 48.48 16.49 23.59
CA ILE A 38 47.42 15.51 23.73
C ILE A 38 46.86 15.23 22.34
N GLN A 39 46.82 13.96 21.94
CA GLN A 39 46.21 13.57 20.67
C GLN A 39 44.74 13.25 20.89
N ILE A 40 43.86 14.02 20.26
CA ILE A 40 42.43 13.71 20.18
C ILE A 40 42.20 13.04 18.83
N LYS A 41 41.70 11.80 18.85
CA LYS A 41 41.33 11.05 17.65
C LYS A 41 39.80 10.98 17.55
N GLY A 42 39.31 10.73 16.35
CA GLY A 42 37.92 10.33 16.12
C GLY A 42 37.61 8.95 16.71
N ASP A 43 36.45 8.39 16.38
CA ASP A 43 36.12 7.03 16.81
C ASP A 43 37.12 6.03 16.21
N ALA A 44 37.42 4.96 16.93
CA ALA A 44 38.46 3.99 16.55
C ALA A 44 38.14 3.16 15.30
N GLY A 45 37.08 3.51 14.55
CA GLY A 45 36.45 2.66 13.58
C GLY A 45 35.48 1.71 14.29
N THR A 46 34.18 1.92 14.13
CA THR A 46 33.18 0.97 14.63
C THR A 46 33.05 -0.15 13.60
N LYS A 47 33.16 -1.41 14.04
CA LYS A 47 32.83 -2.55 13.19
C LYS A 47 31.31 -2.67 13.09
N VAL A 48 30.81 -2.67 11.88
CA VAL A 48 29.38 -2.64 11.58
C VAL A 48 29.08 -3.60 10.44
N GLN A 49 27.93 -4.25 10.55
CA GLN A 49 27.43 -5.15 9.51
C GLN A 49 26.82 -4.32 8.40
N VAL A 50 27.45 -4.32 7.23
CA VAL A 50 26.99 -3.63 6.03
C VAL A 50 26.33 -4.66 5.11
N PHE A 51 25.09 -4.40 4.74
CA PHE A 51 24.39 -5.20 3.74
C PHE A 51 24.66 -4.66 2.34
N ASP A 52 25.23 -5.49 1.47
CA ASP A 52 25.40 -5.16 0.06
C ASP A 52 24.15 -5.59 -0.72
N LYS A 53 23.42 -4.59 -1.24
CA LYS A 53 22.17 -4.79 -1.99
C LYS A 53 22.36 -5.50 -3.33
N ALA A 54 23.54 -5.42 -3.94
CA ALA A 54 23.82 -6.07 -5.22
C ALA A 54 24.13 -7.56 -5.04
N THR A 55 24.78 -7.93 -3.94
CA THR A 55 25.22 -9.32 -3.68
C THR A 55 24.35 -10.06 -2.67
N GLY A 56 23.49 -9.36 -1.92
CA GLY A 56 22.62 -9.94 -0.90
C GLY A 56 23.34 -10.45 0.34
N LYS A 57 24.62 -10.07 0.52
CA LYS A 57 25.47 -10.52 1.63
C LYS A 57 25.71 -9.41 2.64
N THR A 58 25.88 -9.82 3.89
CA THR A 58 26.31 -8.96 4.99
C THR A 58 27.80 -9.14 5.22
N SER A 59 28.56 -8.05 5.29
CA SER A 59 29.99 -8.05 5.61
C SER A 59 30.30 -7.09 6.76
N GLU A 60 31.36 -7.37 7.51
CA GLU A 60 31.82 -6.49 8.58
C GLU A 60 32.75 -5.44 7.99
N LYS A 61 32.41 -4.16 8.16
CA LYS A 61 33.23 -3.03 7.73
C LYS A 61 33.61 -2.21 8.96
N GLU A 62 34.87 -1.83 9.05
CA GLU A 62 35.33 -0.84 10.01
C GLU A 62 35.09 0.55 9.44
N VAL A 63 34.28 1.35 10.14
CA VAL A 63 33.85 2.67 9.65
C VAL A 63 34.09 3.70 10.73
N GLN A 64 34.76 4.78 10.35
CA GLN A 64 34.97 5.94 11.20
C GLN A 64 33.87 6.97 10.90
N ASN A 65 33.00 7.23 11.87
CA ASN A 65 31.90 8.20 11.76
C ASN A 65 32.35 9.60 12.20
N ILE A 66 33.35 9.70 13.07
CA ILE A 66 33.84 10.95 13.64
C ILE A 66 35.29 11.15 13.23
N PHE A 67 35.60 12.32 12.68
CA PHE A 67 36.95 12.75 12.37
C PHE A 67 37.35 13.94 13.22
N VAL A 68 38.63 13.98 13.60
CA VAL A 68 39.24 15.13 14.27
C VAL A 68 40.43 15.58 13.43
N LYS A 69 40.46 16.87 13.06
CA LYS A 69 41.53 17.47 12.23
C LYS A 69 41.90 18.86 12.73
N LYS A 70 43.13 19.29 12.46
CA LYS A 70 43.56 20.68 12.69
C LYS A 70 42.85 21.61 11.71
N ASP A 71 42.33 22.72 12.21
CA ASP A 71 41.71 23.80 11.43
C ASP A 71 42.22 25.15 11.98
N GLY A 72 43.28 25.68 11.37
CA GLY A 72 44.05 26.80 11.96
C GLY A 72 44.63 26.41 13.32
N ASP A 73 44.38 27.22 14.35
CA ASP A 73 44.80 26.95 15.73
C ASP A 73 43.75 26.15 16.54
N ALA A 74 42.70 25.64 15.89
CA ALA A 74 41.64 24.86 16.51
C ALA A 74 41.63 23.39 16.06
N LEU A 75 40.93 22.55 16.83
CA LEU A 75 40.55 21.21 16.43
C LEU A 75 39.11 21.22 15.90
N LYS A 76 38.91 20.69 14.70
CA LYS A 76 37.60 20.49 14.09
C LYS A 76 37.18 19.05 14.21
N VAL A 77 36.06 18.83 14.88
CA VAL A 77 35.35 17.55 14.89
C VAL A 77 34.30 17.58 13.77
N SER A 78 34.29 16.56 12.92
CA SER A 78 33.32 16.46 11.84
C SER A 78 32.79 15.05 11.70
N LEU A 79 31.53 14.93 11.31
CA LEU A 79 30.94 13.66 10.92
C LEU A 79 31.36 13.28 9.49
N ASN A 80 31.47 11.98 9.25
CA ASN A 80 31.54 11.43 7.91
C ASN A 80 30.22 11.72 7.15
N PRO A 81 30.24 12.14 5.88
CA PRO A 81 29.02 12.28 5.08
C PRO A 81 28.16 11.01 5.06
N ASP A 82 28.81 9.84 5.04
CA ASP A 82 28.16 8.55 5.20
C ASP A 82 28.34 8.06 6.64
N LEU A 83 27.23 7.96 7.37
CA LEU A 83 27.21 7.43 8.73
C LEU A 83 26.82 5.96 8.70
N THR A 84 27.62 5.10 9.31
CA THR A 84 27.21 3.71 9.55
C THR A 84 26.87 3.53 11.02
N VAL A 85 25.60 3.27 11.29
CA VAL A 85 25.05 3.13 12.64
C VAL A 85 24.12 1.93 12.66
N ASN A 86 24.04 1.23 13.80
CA ASN A 86 23.12 0.09 13.94
C ASN A 86 21.66 0.53 14.06
N SER A 87 21.42 1.67 14.71
CA SER A 87 20.08 2.23 14.90
C SER A 87 20.14 3.75 15.05
N VAL A 88 19.02 4.40 14.71
CA VAL A 88 18.80 5.84 14.92
C VAL A 88 17.49 5.99 15.67
N THR A 89 17.54 6.58 16.86
CA THR A 89 16.34 7.00 17.60
C THR A 89 16.19 8.50 17.45
N THR A 90 15.05 8.95 16.93
CA THR A 90 14.73 10.37 16.77
C THR A 90 13.23 10.59 16.93
N ASN A 91 12.83 11.79 17.32
CA ASN A 91 11.43 12.21 17.30
C ASN A 91 10.91 12.37 15.85
N GLU A 92 11.80 12.75 14.92
CA GLU A 92 11.49 12.95 13.50
C GLU A 92 12.77 12.75 12.64
N LEU A 93 12.66 12.03 11.52
CA LEU A 93 13.71 11.92 10.50
C LEU A 93 13.20 12.49 9.17
N LYS A 94 13.86 13.53 8.65
CA LYS A 94 13.60 14.11 7.32
C LYS A 94 14.71 13.71 6.35
N ALA A 95 14.41 12.79 5.45
CA ALA A 95 15.32 12.30 4.42
C ALA A 95 14.91 12.88 3.06
N GLY A 96 15.28 14.15 2.81
CA GLY A 96 14.76 14.91 1.67
C GLY A 96 13.27 15.25 1.88
N PRO A 97 12.38 14.96 0.91
CA PRO A 97 10.94 15.20 1.07
C PRO A 97 10.26 14.16 1.97
N VAL A 98 10.93 13.06 2.32
CA VAL A 98 10.36 11.98 3.13
C VAL A 98 10.48 12.31 4.61
N THR A 99 9.39 12.13 5.36
CA THR A 99 9.36 12.32 6.82
C THR A 99 8.93 11.02 7.51
N ILE A 100 9.67 10.63 8.56
CA ILE A 100 9.34 9.49 9.44
C ILE A 100 9.19 10.03 10.86
N ASN A 101 8.01 9.85 11.46
CA ASN A 101 7.71 10.29 12.82
C ASN A 101 6.63 9.41 13.49
N GLN A 102 6.12 9.81 14.66
CA GLN A 102 5.11 9.07 15.42
C GLN A 102 3.80 8.81 14.64
N GLY A 103 3.49 9.65 13.63
CA GLY A 103 2.34 9.50 12.74
C GLY A 103 2.57 8.54 11.57
N GLY A 104 3.78 8.00 11.40
CA GLY A 104 4.12 7.05 10.33
C GLY A 104 5.10 7.63 9.32
N ILE A 105 4.89 7.27 8.05
CA ILE A 105 5.77 7.63 6.93
C ILE A 105 4.99 8.53 5.97
N ASP A 106 5.50 9.74 5.75
CA ASP A 106 5.08 10.60 4.64
C ASP A 106 6.15 10.54 3.54
N ALA A 107 5.77 10.08 2.36
CA ALA A 107 6.67 9.99 1.21
C ALA A 107 6.90 11.33 0.49
N GLY A 108 6.22 12.41 0.88
CA GLY A 108 6.40 13.75 0.33
C GLY A 108 6.17 13.81 -1.18
N ASN A 109 5.08 13.19 -1.66
CA ASN A 109 4.75 13.03 -3.09
C ASN A 109 5.82 12.30 -3.94
N THR A 110 6.67 11.49 -3.30
CA THR A 110 7.69 10.69 -4.00
C THR A 110 7.15 9.30 -4.34
N THR A 111 7.46 8.82 -5.54
CA THR A 111 7.13 7.44 -5.96
C THR A 111 7.86 6.41 -5.09
N ILE A 112 7.10 5.48 -4.51
CA ILE A 112 7.63 4.31 -3.79
C ILE A 112 7.71 3.13 -4.77
N LYS A 113 8.92 2.66 -5.08
CA LYS A 113 9.18 1.55 -6.02
C LYS A 113 9.58 0.27 -5.29
N ASN A 114 9.45 -0.87 -5.99
CA ASN A 114 9.77 -2.21 -5.48
C ASN A 114 8.92 -2.65 -4.27
N VAL A 115 7.64 -2.26 -4.27
CA VAL A 115 6.66 -2.77 -3.31
C VAL A 115 6.23 -4.16 -3.79
N ALA A 116 6.66 -5.20 -3.06
CA ALA A 116 6.22 -6.57 -3.29
C ALA A 116 4.70 -6.68 -3.06
N PRO A 117 4.01 -7.66 -3.68
CA PRO A 117 2.59 -7.87 -3.45
C PRO A 117 2.30 -8.07 -1.96
N GLY A 118 1.33 -7.32 -1.44
CA GLY A 118 0.87 -7.46 -0.06
C GLY A 118 0.24 -8.84 0.17
N LYS A 119 0.55 -9.46 1.32
CA LYS A 119 0.07 -10.79 1.70
C LYS A 119 -0.91 -10.74 2.88
N ASN A 120 -0.72 -9.80 3.80
CA ASN A 120 -1.56 -9.58 4.97
C ASN A 120 -2.45 -8.34 4.78
N GLY A 121 -3.52 -8.24 5.57
CA GLY A 121 -4.50 -7.14 5.46
C GLY A 121 -3.96 -5.74 5.79
N THR A 122 -2.76 -5.63 6.35
CA THR A 122 -2.09 -4.36 6.71
C THR A 122 -0.90 -4.05 5.81
N ASP A 123 -0.61 -4.91 4.82
CA ASP A 123 0.48 -4.67 3.89
C ASP A 123 0.07 -3.62 2.84
N ALA A 124 1.04 -2.87 2.34
CA ALA A 124 0.81 -1.99 1.19
C ALA A 124 0.48 -2.84 -0.05
N VAL A 125 -0.48 -2.37 -0.84
CA VAL A 125 -0.81 -2.95 -2.16
C VAL A 125 0.01 -2.29 -3.25
N ASN A 126 0.45 -3.07 -4.23
CA ASN A 126 1.11 -2.52 -5.42
C ASN A 126 0.13 -2.33 -6.59
N VAL A 127 0.59 -1.63 -7.63
CA VAL A 127 -0.25 -1.27 -8.79
C VAL A 127 -0.73 -2.50 -9.58
N ASP A 128 0.05 -3.58 -9.62
CA ASP A 128 -0.34 -4.82 -10.31
C ASP A 128 -1.56 -5.48 -9.63
N GLN A 129 -1.56 -5.55 -8.29
CA GLN A 129 -2.70 -6.05 -7.52
C GLN A 129 -3.96 -5.21 -7.75
N LEU A 130 -3.81 -3.89 -7.82
CA LEU A 130 -4.90 -2.97 -8.08
C LEU A 130 -5.49 -3.16 -9.50
N ASN A 131 -4.63 -3.21 -10.52
CA ASN A 131 -5.04 -3.39 -11.91
C ASN A 131 -5.76 -4.73 -12.15
N GLN A 132 -5.31 -5.80 -11.51
CA GLN A 132 -5.99 -7.10 -11.56
C GLN A 132 -7.43 -6.99 -11.06
N LYS A 133 -7.64 -6.33 -9.91
CA LYS A 133 -8.98 -6.14 -9.35
C LYS A 133 -9.87 -5.25 -10.20
N PHE A 134 -9.32 -4.23 -10.85
CA PHE A 134 -10.06 -3.45 -11.84
C PHE A 134 -10.50 -4.29 -13.05
N GLY A 135 -9.64 -5.21 -13.53
CA GLY A 135 -9.97 -6.15 -14.61
C GLY A 135 -11.14 -7.08 -14.25
N ASP A 136 -11.14 -7.61 -13.02
CA ASP A 136 -12.23 -8.46 -12.49
C ASP A 136 -13.57 -7.69 -12.47
N VAL A 137 -13.55 -6.44 -11.98
CA VAL A 137 -14.74 -5.58 -11.90
C VAL A 137 -15.28 -5.28 -13.30
N ASN A 138 -14.43 -4.87 -14.24
CA ASN A 138 -14.85 -4.56 -15.61
C ASN A 138 -15.50 -5.77 -16.28
N SER A 139 -14.94 -6.97 -16.07
CA SER A 139 -15.48 -8.22 -16.59
C SER A 139 -16.87 -8.52 -16.01
N ASN A 140 -17.09 -8.26 -14.71
CA ASN A 140 -18.38 -8.44 -14.07
C ASN A 140 -19.43 -7.44 -14.55
N VAL A 141 -19.05 -6.17 -14.77
CA VAL A 141 -19.95 -5.15 -15.33
C VAL A 141 -20.47 -5.57 -16.71
N ASN A 142 -19.58 -6.04 -17.59
CA ASN A 142 -19.97 -6.52 -18.92
C ASN A 142 -20.92 -7.72 -18.85
N LYS A 143 -20.70 -8.64 -17.89
CA LYS A 143 -21.62 -9.76 -17.67
C LYS A 143 -23.01 -9.29 -17.23
N VAL A 144 -23.08 -8.32 -16.33
CA VAL A 144 -24.36 -7.76 -15.85
C VAL A 144 -25.13 -7.10 -17.00
N ASP A 145 -24.46 -6.28 -17.82
CA ASP A 145 -25.08 -5.63 -18.98
C ASP A 145 -25.61 -6.65 -19.99
N ASN A 146 -24.83 -7.67 -20.35
CA ASN A 146 -25.27 -8.73 -21.27
C ASN A 146 -26.44 -9.54 -20.71
N ASN A 147 -26.42 -9.88 -19.40
CA ASN A 147 -27.55 -10.55 -18.75
C ASN A 147 -28.83 -9.71 -18.79
N ALA A 148 -28.73 -8.41 -18.55
CA ALA A 148 -29.87 -7.49 -18.63
C ALA A 148 -30.45 -7.42 -20.05
N ARG A 149 -29.59 -7.28 -21.07
CA ARG A 149 -30.01 -7.26 -22.49
C ARG A 149 -30.71 -8.54 -22.91
N ALA A 150 -30.20 -9.70 -22.48
CA ALA A 150 -30.82 -10.99 -22.75
C ALA A 150 -32.17 -11.16 -22.05
N GLY A 151 -32.32 -10.63 -20.84
CA GLY A 151 -33.61 -10.56 -20.15
C GLY A 151 -34.65 -9.74 -20.93
N VAL A 152 -34.25 -8.60 -21.51
CA VAL A 152 -35.13 -7.81 -22.38
C VAL A 152 -35.49 -8.59 -23.65
N ALA A 153 -34.53 -9.27 -24.29
CA ALA A 153 -34.81 -10.09 -25.47
C ALA A 153 -35.80 -11.23 -25.17
N GLN A 154 -35.71 -11.86 -24.00
CA GLN A 154 -36.66 -12.87 -23.51
C GLN A 154 -38.07 -12.30 -23.28
N ALA A 155 -38.14 -11.11 -22.69
CA ALA A 155 -39.40 -10.41 -22.48
C ALA A 155 -40.08 -10.09 -23.82
N LEU A 156 -39.32 -9.61 -24.81
CA LEU A 156 -39.82 -9.37 -26.17
C LEU A 156 -40.32 -10.66 -26.83
N ALA A 157 -39.58 -11.76 -26.70
CA ALA A 157 -39.98 -13.08 -27.23
C ALA A 157 -41.33 -13.53 -26.65
N THR A 158 -41.51 -13.37 -25.33
CA THR A 158 -42.76 -13.72 -24.63
C THR A 158 -43.90 -12.78 -25.00
N ALA A 159 -43.63 -11.47 -25.11
CA ALA A 159 -44.63 -10.47 -25.45
C ALA A 159 -45.16 -10.61 -26.89
N GLY A 160 -44.32 -11.06 -27.81
CA GLY A 160 -44.69 -11.30 -29.21
C GLY A 160 -45.56 -12.54 -29.46
N LEU A 161 -45.84 -13.36 -28.44
CA LEU A 161 -46.62 -14.59 -28.59
C LEU A 161 -48.12 -14.30 -28.84
N PRO A 162 -48.70 -14.74 -29.97
CA PRO A 162 -50.13 -14.61 -30.22
C PRO A 162 -50.97 -15.40 -29.20
N GLN A 163 -52.21 -14.96 -29.01
CA GLN A 163 -53.18 -15.56 -28.10
C GLN A 163 -54.36 -16.14 -28.89
N ALA A 164 -54.96 -17.23 -28.39
CA ALA A 164 -56.25 -17.72 -28.88
C ALA A 164 -57.31 -16.59 -28.85
N TYR A 165 -58.17 -16.55 -29.86
CA TYR A 165 -59.22 -15.53 -30.03
C TYR A 165 -60.62 -16.13 -30.27
N LEU A 166 -60.75 -17.47 -30.33
CA LEU A 166 -62.01 -18.18 -30.55
C LEU A 166 -62.44 -18.93 -29.27
N PRO A 167 -63.71 -18.83 -28.84
CA PRO A 167 -64.26 -19.64 -27.75
C PRO A 167 -64.09 -21.15 -27.97
N GLY A 168 -63.77 -21.87 -26.90
CA GLY A 168 -63.53 -23.32 -26.92
C GLY A 168 -62.30 -23.77 -27.71
N LYS A 169 -61.39 -22.84 -28.08
CA LYS A 169 -60.13 -23.14 -28.79
C LYS A 169 -58.92 -22.88 -27.91
N SER A 170 -57.91 -23.70 -28.14
CA SER A 170 -56.58 -23.57 -27.54
C SER A 170 -55.55 -23.24 -28.62
N MET A 171 -54.48 -22.55 -28.25
CA MET A 171 -53.39 -22.16 -29.13
C MET A 171 -52.03 -22.47 -28.48
N LEU A 172 -51.14 -23.05 -29.28
CA LEU A 172 -49.71 -23.16 -28.99
C LEU A 172 -48.96 -22.16 -29.87
N ALA A 173 -48.04 -21.41 -29.30
CA ALA A 173 -47.26 -20.39 -29.99
C ALA A 173 -45.77 -20.49 -29.62
N ILE A 174 -44.90 -20.11 -30.55
CA ILE A 174 -43.45 -20.00 -30.36
C ILE A 174 -43.03 -18.60 -30.82
N GLY A 175 -42.13 -17.96 -30.07
CA GLY A 175 -41.70 -16.59 -30.30
C GLY A 175 -40.20 -16.44 -30.05
N GLY A 176 -39.60 -15.47 -30.74
CA GLY A 176 -38.20 -15.08 -30.58
C GLY A 176 -38.09 -13.58 -30.37
N GLY A 177 -37.03 -13.15 -29.69
CA GLY A 177 -36.74 -11.75 -29.43
C GLY A 177 -35.25 -11.48 -29.61
N HIS A 178 -34.92 -10.29 -30.08
CA HIS A 178 -33.53 -9.85 -30.25
C HIS A 178 -33.40 -8.43 -29.70
N TYR A 179 -32.38 -8.19 -28.88
CA TYR A 179 -32.11 -6.87 -28.32
C TYR A 179 -30.61 -6.67 -28.11
N ARG A 180 -30.05 -5.69 -28.82
CA ARG A 180 -28.65 -5.22 -28.67
C ARG A 180 -27.61 -6.35 -28.62
N GLY A 181 -27.75 -7.37 -29.48
CA GLY A 181 -26.82 -8.48 -29.63
C GLY A 181 -27.14 -9.72 -28.80
N GLU A 182 -28.17 -9.69 -27.95
CA GLU A 182 -28.66 -10.84 -27.20
C GLU A 182 -30.02 -11.31 -27.74
N THR A 183 -30.34 -12.59 -27.55
CA THR A 183 -31.56 -13.22 -28.07
C THR A 183 -32.36 -13.92 -26.97
N GLY A 184 -33.68 -13.92 -27.12
CA GLY A 184 -34.62 -14.64 -26.28
C GLY A 184 -35.54 -15.53 -27.10
N TYR A 185 -36.07 -16.58 -26.48
CA TYR A 185 -37.04 -17.48 -27.07
C TYR A 185 -38.14 -17.81 -26.06
N ALA A 186 -39.35 -18.04 -26.54
CA ALA A 186 -40.50 -18.35 -25.71
C ALA A 186 -41.45 -19.33 -26.40
N VAL A 187 -42.11 -20.15 -25.60
CA VAL A 187 -43.21 -21.03 -25.99
C VAL A 187 -44.40 -20.69 -25.11
N GLY A 188 -45.56 -20.49 -25.72
CA GLY A 188 -46.79 -20.11 -25.02
C GLY A 188 -47.95 -21.02 -25.34
N PHE A 189 -48.80 -21.24 -24.34
CA PHE A 189 -50.10 -21.86 -24.46
C PHE A 189 -51.18 -20.86 -24.05
N SER A 190 -52.31 -20.85 -24.75
CA SER A 190 -53.50 -20.10 -24.33
C SER A 190 -54.79 -20.85 -24.68
N SER A 191 -55.85 -20.61 -23.91
CA SER A 191 -57.17 -21.22 -24.15
C SER A 191 -58.29 -20.27 -23.72
N ILE A 192 -59.39 -20.29 -24.47
CA ILE A 192 -60.62 -19.56 -24.13
C ILE A 192 -61.70 -20.59 -23.80
N SER A 193 -62.43 -20.38 -22.70
CA SER A 193 -63.55 -21.26 -22.31
C SER A 193 -64.64 -21.30 -23.39
N ASP A 194 -65.45 -22.35 -23.38
CA ASP A 194 -66.53 -22.52 -24.37
C ASP A 194 -67.53 -21.37 -24.34
N GLY A 195 -67.78 -20.80 -23.16
CA GLY A 195 -68.63 -19.62 -22.98
C GLY A 195 -67.98 -18.29 -23.40
N GLY A 196 -66.71 -18.29 -23.84
CA GLY A 196 -66.00 -17.09 -24.28
C GLY A 196 -65.54 -16.14 -23.17
N ASN A 197 -65.99 -16.35 -21.93
CA ASN A 197 -65.82 -15.38 -20.86
C ASN A 197 -64.50 -15.52 -20.09
N TRP A 198 -63.79 -16.66 -20.19
CA TRP A 198 -62.53 -16.89 -19.48
C TRP A 198 -61.39 -17.16 -20.45
N ILE A 199 -60.25 -16.52 -20.20
CA ILE A 199 -59.02 -16.66 -20.98
C ILE A 199 -57.90 -17.08 -20.03
N ILE A 200 -57.17 -18.14 -20.37
CA ILE A 200 -55.93 -18.54 -19.67
C ILE A 200 -54.73 -18.46 -20.60
N LYS A 201 -53.58 -18.06 -20.07
CA LYS A 201 -52.30 -18.01 -20.79
C LYS A 201 -51.16 -18.50 -19.89
N GLY A 202 -50.27 -19.32 -20.44
CA GLY A 202 -49.03 -19.72 -19.80
C GLY A 202 -47.87 -19.62 -20.79
N THR A 203 -46.69 -19.21 -20.33
CA THR A 203 -45.50 -19.09 -21.18
C THR A 203 -44.27 -19.63 -20.47
N ALA A 204 -43.41 -20.35 -21.18
CA ALA A 204 -42.06 -20.68 -20.75
C ALA A 204 -41.07 -20.04 -21.73
N SER A 205 -39.95 -19.53 -21.23
CA SER A 205 -39.00 -18.75 -22.04
C SER A 205 -37.57 -18.90 -21.53
N GLY A 206 -36.61 -18.61 -22.39
CA GLY A 206 -35.19 -18.56 -22.07
C GLY A 206 -34.43 -17.58 -22.95
N ASN A 207 -33.13 -17.41 -22.69
CA ASN A 207 -32.29 -16.48 -23.45
C ASN A 207 -30.87 -16.99 -23.71
N SER A 208 -30.13 -16.27 -24.55
CA SER A 208 -28.74 -16.58 -24.97
C SER A 208 -27.72 -16.62 -23.84
N ARG A 209 -28.05 -16.10 -22.64
CA ARG A 209 -27.20 -16.16 -21.45
C ARG A 209 -27.50 -17.36 -20.56
N GLY A 210 -28.45 -18.21 -20.95
CA GLY A 210 -28.82 -19.43 -20.23
C GLY A 210 -29.78 -19.22 -19.06
N HIS A 211 -30.44 -18.06 -18.96
CA HIS A 211 -31.49 -17.84 -17.96
C HIS A 211 -32.86 -18.27 -18.52
N PHE A 212 -33.71 -18.81 -17.65
CA PHE A 212 -35.04 -19.31 -17.98
C PHE A 212 -36.09 -18.67 -17.08
N GLY A 213 -37.33 -18.57 -17.57
CA GLY A 213 -38.45 -18.05 -16.79
C GLY A 213 -39.79 -18.51 -17.34
N ALA A 214 -40.83 -18.41 -16.51
CA ALA A 214 -42.20 -18.76 -16.89
C ALA A 214 -43.21 -17.74 -16.35
N THR A 215 -44.35 -17.63 -17.01
CA THR A 215 -45.48 -16.80 -16.58
C THR A 215 -46.79 -17.57 -16.72
N ALA A 216 -47.78 -17.23 -15.90
CA ALA A 216 -49.15 -17.72 -16.01
C ALA A 216 -50.14 -16.57 -15.71
N ALA A 217 -51.24 -16.50 -16.44
CA ALA A 217 -52.24 -15.44 -16.34
C ALA A 217 -53.66 -15.97 -16.65
N VAL A 218 -54.67 -15.30 -16.07
CA VAL A 218 -56.10 -15.54 -16.32
C VAL A 218 -56.81 -14.20 -16.51
N GLY A 219 -57.78 -14.13 -17.41
CA GLY A 219 -58.62 -12.96 -17.66
C GLY A 219 -60.09 -13.35 -17.81
N TYR A 220 -60.99 -12.44 -17.43
CA TYR A 220 -62.43 -12.58 -17.59
C TYR A 220 -62.99 -11.41 -18.41
N GLN A 221 -63.89 -11.70 -19.35
CA GLN A 221 -64.58 -10.69 -20.17
C GLN A 221 -66.10 -10.93 -20.15
N TRP A 222 -66.88 -9.84 -20.22
CA TRP A 222 -68.34 -9.82 -20.18
C TRP A 222 -68.92 -8.97 -21.32
#